data_AF-A0A494W216-F1
#
_entry.id   AF-A0A494W216-F1
#
_cell.length_a   1.000
_cell.length_b   1.000
_cell.length_c   1.000
_cell.angle_alpha   90.00
_cell.angle_beta   90.00
_cell.angle_gamma   90.00
#
_symmetry.space_group_name_H-M   'P 1'
#
loop_
_entity.id
_entity.type
_entity.pdbx_description
1 polymer ?
#
loop_
_entity_poly.entity_id
_entity_poly.type
_entity_poly.pdbx_seq_one_letter_code
_entity_poly.pdbx_strand_id
1 'polypeptide(L)'
;MNESSASKTVAFSYVFKVSSIGVIFSFLALEAFMNQMLPDYALINYNGKLVEKDRIQRWASFEDKINSIIPKLTNKDFGLKYPKKMGRISKLKMLRDELTHLKERRKNGFTSYDNVYQDILDLNLKSIVASVKSFINFYNPGLIQNYRGRTTIK
;
A
#
# COMPACT_ATOMS: atom_id res chain seq x y z
N MET A 1 -17.24 -35.41 -0.15
CA MET A 1 -17.41 -33.94 -0.27
C MET A 1 -17.96 -33.64 -1.65
N ASN A 2 -18.99 -32.81 -1.77
CA ASN A 2 -19.65 -32.52 -3.05
C ASN A 2 -18.73 -31.64 -3.92
N GLU A 3 -18.57 -31.94 -5.23
CA GLU A 3 -17.63 -31.22 -6.13
C GLU A 3 -17.86 -29.70 -6.16
N SER A 4 -19.13 -29.28 -6.04
CA SER A 4 -19.51 -27.86 -5.94
C SER A 4 -18.93 -27.16 -4.71
N SER A 5 -18.80 -27.88 -3.58
CA SER A 5 -18.19 -27.35 -2.35
C SER A 5 -16.68 -27.22 -2.49
N ALA A 6 -16.03 -28.20 -3.13
CA ALA A 6 -14.59 -28.18 -3.36
C ALA A 6 -14.18 -27.01 -4.27
N SER A 7 -14.95 -26.76 -5.34
CA SER A 7 -14.73 -25.63 -6.26
C SER A 7 -14.82 -24.27 -5.56
N LYS A 8 -15.81 -24.08 -4.68
CA LYS A 8 -15.96 -22.84 -3.88
C LYS A 8 -14.79 -22.64 -2.91
N THR A 9 -14.31 -23.69 -2.25
CA THR A 9 -13.15 -23.62 -1.36
C THR A 9 -11.87 -23.22 -2.10
N VAL A 10 -11.64 -23.78 -3.29
CA VAL A 10 -10.49 -23.43 -4.13
C VAL A 10 -10.56 -21.97 -4.58
N ALA A 11 -11.72 -21.51 -5.03
CA ALA A 11 -11.92 -20.12 -5.45
C ALA A 11 -11.68 -19.14 -4.28
N PHE A 12 -12.24 -19.43 -3.10
CA PHE A 12 -12.00 -18.64 -1.89
C PHE A 12 -10.51 -18.57 -1.55
N SER A 13 -9.82 -19.72 -1.50
CA SER A 13 -8.40 -19.79 -1.19
C SER A 13 -7.56 -18.95 -2.16
N TYR A 14 -7.88 -19.03 -3.46
CA TYR A 14 -7.19 -18.26 -4.48
C TYR A 14 -7.39 -16.74 -4.31
N VAL A 15 -8.65 -16.30 -4.23
CA VAL A 15 -8.98 -14.86 -4.08
C VAL A 15 -8.37 -14.30 -2.81
N PHE A 16 -8.56 -14.98 -1.68
CA PHE A 16 -8.05 -14.52 -0.40
C PHE A 16 -6.51 -14.39 -0.40
N LYS A 17 -5.81 -15.38 -0.95
CA LYS A 17 -4.35 -15.37 -1.08
C LYS A 17 -3.88 -14.22 -1.98
N VAL A 18 -4.43 -14.09 -3.18
CA VAL A 18 -4.01 -13.08 -4.15
C VAL A 18 -4.29 -11.66 -3.63
N SER A 19 -5.46 -11.44 -3.05
CA SER A 19 -5.82 -10.14 -2.49
C SER A 19 -4.93 -9.77 -1.29
N SER A 20 -4.69 -10.70 -0.37
CA SER A 20 -3.83 -10.46 0.81
C SER A 20 -2.39 -10.13 0.41
N ILE A 21 -1.81 -10.93 -0.50
CA ILE A 21 -0.48 -10.68 -1.07
C ILE A 21 -0.46 -9.32 -1.77
N GLY A 22 -1.47 -9.04 -2.60
CA GLY A 22 -1.60 -7.78 -3.31
C GLY A 22 -1.61 -6.57 -2.38
N VAL A 23 -2.32 -6.63 -1.26
CA VAL A 23 -2.35 -5.58 -0.22
C VAL A 23 -0.97 -5.39 0.40
N ILE A 24 -0.37 -6.47 0.91
CA ILE A 24 0.91 -6.40 1.62
C ILE A 24 2.00 -5.84 0.71
N PHE A 25 2.17 -6.41 -0.49
CA PHE A 25 3.24 -5.98 -1.40
C PHE A 25 2.97 -4.60 -2.02
N SER A 26 1.71 -4.22 -2.23
CA SER A 26 1.39 -2.84 -2.64
C SER A 26 1.80 -1.82 -1.60
N PHE A 27 1.58 -2.13 -0.31
CA PHE A 27 2.02 -1.27 0.78
C PHE A 27 3.55 -1.22 0.88
N LEU A 28 4.23 -2.37 0.84
CA LEU A 28 5.68 -2.45 0.89
C LEU A 28 6.34 -1.70 -0.27
N ALA A 29 5.76 -1.73 -1.47
CA ALA A 29 6.24 -0.97 -2.61
C ALA A 29 6.20 0.55 -2.35
N LEU A 30 5.15 1.07 -1.72
CA LEU A 30 5.06 2.49 -1.35
C LEU A 30 6.12 2.84 -0.29
N GLU A 31 6.25 2.02 0.75
CA GLU A 31 7.20 2.23 1.84
C GLU A 31 8.65 2.22 1.31
N ALA A 32 9.02 1.22 0.51
CA ALA A 32 10.33 1.12 -0.11
C ALA A 32 10.62 2.31 -1.03
N PHE A 33 9.64 2.70 -1.85
CA PHE A 33 9.79 3.86 -2.74
C PHE A 33 10.00 5.16 -1.97
N MET A 34 9.21 5.44 -0.93
CA MET A 34 9.42 6.63 -0.10
C MET A 34 10.78 6.60 0.61
N ASN A 35 11.22 5.43 1.10
CA ASN A 35 12.53 5.28 1.71
C ASN A 35 13.68 5.52 0.71
N GLN A 36 13.48 5.16 -0.57
CA GLN A 36 14.43 5.45 -1.65
C GLN A 36 14.50 6.94 -1.99
N MET A 37 13.40 7.68 -1.86
CA MET A 37 13.37 9.13 -2.11
C MET A 37 14.12 9.96 -1.06
N LEU A 38 14.47 9.38 0.09
CA LEU A 38 15.23 10.07 1.12
C LEU A 38 16.69 10.25 0.67
N PRO A 39 17.28 11.46 0.82
CA PRO A 39 18.65 11.73 0.44
C PRO A 39 19.66 10.99 1.33
N ASP A 40 20.76 10.51 0.74
CA ASP A 40 21.80 9.76 1.47
C ASP A 40 22.74 10.66 2.29
N TYR A 41 23.00 11.89 1.82
CA TYR A 41 24.01 12.79 2.41
C TYR A 41 23.43 14.07 3.03
N ALA A 42 22.09 14.17 3.14
CA ALA A 42 21.42 15.37 3.64
C ALA A 42 20.60 15.06 4.90
N LEU A 43 20.62 16.01 5.84
CA LEU A 43 19.76 15.96 7.02
C LEU A 43 18.35 16.42 6.68
N ILE A 44 17.38 15.74 7.28
CA ILE A 44 15.95 15.98 7.09
C ILE A 44 15.41 16.51 8.41
N ASN A 45 14.61 17.58 8.36
CA ASN A 45 13.92 18.07 9.56
C ASN A 45 12.74 17.14 9.89
N TYR A 46 12.84 16.43 11.01
CA TYR A 46 11.80 15.58 11.57
C TYR A 46 11.57 15.94 13.03
N ASN A 47 10.35 16.38 13.36
CA ASN A 47 9.96 16.85 14.70
C ASN A 47 10.90 17.91 15.29
N GLY A 48 11.34 18.86 14.45
CA GLY A 48 12.22 19.96 14.86
C GLY A 48 13.69 19.58 15.01
N LYS A 49 14.08 18.34 14.66
CA LYS A 49 15.46 17.87 14.70
C LYS A 49 15.94 17.52 13.30
N LEU A 50 17.16 17.93 12.98
CA LEU A 50 17.86 17.47 11.78
C LEU A 50 18.35 16.04 12.01
N VAL A 51 17.90 15.13 11.16
CA VAL A 51 18.21 13.70 11.29
C VAL A 51 18.58 13.10 9.94
N GLU A 52 19.40 12.05 9.98
CA GLU A 52 19.80 11.29 8.81
C GLU A 52 18.67 10.38 8.30
N LYS A 53 18.82 9.93 7.06
CA LYS A 53 17.91 9.01 6.38
C LYS A 53 17.58 7.77 7.20
N ASP A 54 18.56 7.12 7.80
CA ASP A 54 18.38 5.90 8.59
C ASP A 54 17.40 6.09 9.75
N ARG A 55 17.41 7.28 10.36
CA ARG A 55 16.51 7.60 11.46
C ARG A 55 15.07 7.76 10.96
N ILE A 56 14.88 8.37 9.79
CA ILE A 56 13.55 8.46 9.16
C ILE A 56 13.04 7.08 8.76
N GLN A 57 13.89 6.26 8.15
CA GLN A 57 13.49 4.92 7.70
C GLN A 57 13.01 4.06 8.87
N ARG A 58 13.70 4.12 10.02
CA ARG A 58 13.40 3.30 11.21
C ARG A 58 12.25 3.82 12.07
N TRP A 59 12.10 5.14 12.20
CA TRP A 59 11.24 5.72 13.24
C TRP A 59 10.08 6.57 12.72
N ALA A 60 10.17 7.10 11.50
CA ALA A 60 9.05 7.85 10.93
C ALA A 60 7.94 6.88 10.51
N SER A 61 6.71 7.22 10.86
CA SER A 61 5.53 6.46 10.42
C SER A 61 5.33 6.59 8.91
N PHE A 62 4.57 5.66 8.33
CA PHE A 62 4.15 5.77 6.92
C PHE A 62 3.42 7.10 6.68
N GLU A 63 2.55 7.51 7.60
CA GLU A 63 1.81 8.76 7.56
C GLU A 63 2.73 9.98 7.58
N ASP A 64 3.76 10.00 8.43
CA ASP A 64 4.75 11.08 8.46
C ASP A 64 5.45 11.20 7.11
N LYS A 65 5.84 10.06 6.53
CA LYS A 65 6.54 10.00 5.24
C LYS A 65 5.64 10.55 4.14
N ILE A 66 4.44 10.01 3.99
CA ILE A 66 3.57 10.30 2.85
C ILE A 66 2.92 11.69 2.92
N ASN A 67 2.60 12.19 4.11
CA ASN A 67 1.86 13.46 4.28
C ASN A 67 2.76 14.67 4.57
N SER A 68 4.00 14.47 5.04
CA SER A 68 4.85 15.58 5.50
C SER A 68 6.25 15.52 4.88
N ILE A 69 6.99 14.43 5.09
CA ILE A 69 8.41 14.37 4.70
C ILE A 69 8.56 14.39 3.18
N ILE A 70 7.91 13.49 2.45
CA ILE A 70 8.03 13.40 0.99
C ILE A 70 7.50 14.66 0.30
N PRO A 71 6.33 15.23 0.68
CA PRO A 71 5.88 16.50 0.12
C PRO A 71 6.86 17.65 0.32
N LYS A 72 7.47 17.78 1.51
CA LYS A 72 8.48 18.82 1.79
C LYS A 72 9.75 18.63 0.98
N LEU A 73 10.24 17.39 0.86
CA LEU A 73 11.46 17.08 0.10
C LEU A 73 11.31 17.36 -1.40
N THR A 74 10.12 17.15 -1.94
CA THR A 74 9.87 17.24 -3.39
C THR A 74 9.13 18.51 -3.82
N ASN A 75 8.63 19.29 -2.85
CA ASN A 75 7.70 20.40 -3.05
C ASN A 75 6.48 19.99 -3.90
N LYS A 76 6.01 18.74 -3.74
CA LYS A 76 4.89 18.16 -4.48
C LYS A 76 4.00 17.36 -3.53
N ASP A 77 2.71 17.66 -3.55
CA ASP A 77 1.74 16.98 -2.69
C ASP A 77 0.76 16.13 -3.52
N PHE A 78 0.90 14.81 -3.40
CA PHE A 78 0.00 13.86 -4.05
C PHE A 78 -1.40 13.86 -3.45
N GLY A 79 -1.51 14.05 -2.13
CA GLY A 79 -2.78 14.06 -1.40
C GLY A 79 -3.66 15.23 -1.83
N LEU A 80 -3.06 16.41 -1.97
CA LEU A 80 -3.74 17.59 -2.50
C LEU A 80 -4.14 17.42 -3.97
N LYS A 81 -3.26 16.87 -4.81
CA LYS A 81 -3.55 16.73 -6.25
C LYS A 81 -4.53 15.60 -6.57
N TYR A 82 -4.49 14.50 -5.82
CA TYR A 82 -5.27 13.28 -6.11
C TYR A 82 -5.93 12.71 -4.84
N PRO A 83 -6.84 13.45 -4.17
CA PRO A 83 -7.39 13.07 -2.87
C PRO A 83 -8.11 11.72 -2.88
N LYS A 84 -8.84 11.40 -3.97
CA LYS A 84 -9.50 10.09 -4.12
C LYS A 84 -8.51 8.93 -4.18
N LYS A 85 -7.34 9.11 -4.81
CA LYS A 85 -6.30 8.07 -4.88
C LYS A 85 -5.56 7.96 -3.55
N MET A 86 -5.32 9.10 -2.89
CA MET A 86 -4.75 9.13 -1.55
C MET A 86 -5.63 8.39 -0.54
N GLY A 87 -6.94 8.63 -0.56
CA GLY A 87 -7.89 7.89 0.28
C GLY A 87 -7.86 6.37 0.05
N ARG A 88 -7.58 5.90 -1.17
CA ARG A 88 -7.37 4.47 -1.44
C ARG A 88 -6.06 3.96 -0.84
N ILE A 89 -4.99 4.74 -0.87
CA ILE A 89 -3.72 4.40 -0.22
C ILE A 89 -3.89 4.33 1.30
N SER A 90 -4.64 5.25 1.90
CA SER A 90 -4.96 5.21 3.32
C SER A 90 -5.75 3.94 3.67
N LYS A 91 -6.77 3.57 2.89
CA LYS A 91 -7.51 2.31 3.06
C LYS A 91 -6.62 1.08 2.89
N LEU A 92 -5.70 1.10 1.91
CA LEU A 92 -4.70 0.05 1.73
C LEU A 92 -3.85 -0.15 2.99
N LYS A 93 -3.35 0.94 3.58
CA LYS A 93 -2.59 0.88 4.83
C LYS A 93 -3.44 0.24 5.94
N MET A 94 -4.66 0.73 6.16
CA MET A 94 -5.55 0.22 7.20
C MET A 94 -5.78 -1.28 7.05
N LEU A 95 -6.08 -1.74 5.83
CA LEU A 95 -6.30 -3.16 5.56
C LEU A 95 -5.02 -3.98 5.79
N ARG A 96 -3.85 -3.47 5.40
CA ARG A 96 -2.55 -4.11 5.71
C ARG A 96 -2.31 -4.21 7.20
N ASP A 97 -2.58 -3.14 7.96
CA ASP A 97 -2.44 -3.13 9.42
C ASP A 97 -3.33 -4.21 10.05
N GLU A 98 -4.60 -4.32 9.65
CA GLU A 98 -5.51 -5.36 10.16
C GLU A 98 -5.03 -6.78 9.77
N LEU A 99 -4.58 -7.00 8.53
CA LEU A 99 -4.04 -8.28 8.07
C LEU A 99 -2.78 -8.73 8.82
N THR A 100 -1.92 -7.79 9.20
CA THR A 100 -0.61 -8.08 9.80
C THR A 100 -0.64 -8.14 11.32
N HIS A 101 -1.46 -7.31 11.95
CA HIS A 101 -1.57 -7.28 13.41
C HIS A 101 -2.59 -8.26 13.96
N LEU A 102 -3.54 -8.74 13.15
CA LEU A 102 -4.58 -9.74 13.50
C LEU A 102 -5.09 -9.57 14.94
N LYS A 103 -5.44 -8.34 15.32
CA LYS A 103 -5.87 -8.05 16.70
C LYS A 103 -7.24 -8.65 16.93
N GLU A 104 -7.40 -9.39 18.02
CA GLU A 104 -8.70 -9.85 18.47
C GLU A 104 -9.52 -8.64 18.94
N ARG A 105 -10.42 -8.16 18.09
CA ARG A 105 -11.40 -7.15 18.47
C ARG A 105 -12.64 -7.89 18.96
N ARG A 106 -12.83 -8.01 20.28
CA ARG A 106 -14.10 -8.50 20.84
C ARG A 106 -15.11 -7.37 20.82
N LYS A 107 -16.22 -7.55 20.11
CA LYS A 107 -17.37 -6.63 20.17
C LYS A 107 -18.60 -7.47 20.49
N ASN A 108 -19.25 -7.20 21.63
CA ASN A 108 -20.43 -7.91 22.11
C ASN A 108 -20.29 -9.45 22.19
N GLY A 109 -19.11 -9.95 22.56
CA GLY A 109 -18.87 -11.40 22.74
C GLY A 109 -18.57 -12.18 21.46
N PHE A 110 -18.62 -11.55 20.28
CA PHE A 110 -18.19 -12.15 19.01
C PHE A 110 -16.84 -11.57 18.56
N THR A 111 -16.03 -12.41 17.92
CA THR A 111 -14.73 -12.02 17.36
C THR A 111 -14.90 -11.22 16.07
N SER A 112 -14.42 -9.98 16.00
CA SER A 112 -14.54 -9.13 14.79
C SER A 112 -13.60 -9.52 13.63
N TYR A 113 -13.05 -10.73 13.64
CA TYR A 113 -12.24 -11.24 12.53
C TYR A 113 -13.05 -11.40 11.23
N ASP A 114 -14.37 -11.51 11.30
CA ASP A 114 -15.22 -11.63 10.11
C ASP A 114 -15.08 -10.44 9.15
N ASN A 115 -14.81 -9.24 9.67
CA ASN A 115 -14.73 -8.03 8.85
C ASN A 115 -13.52 -8.01 7.92
N VAL A 116 -12.33 -8.47 8.39
CA VAL A 116 -11.13 -8.45 7.53
C VAL A 116 -11.24 -9.46 6.38
N TYR A 117 -11.91 -10.60 6.61
CA TYR A 117 -12.16 -11.57 5.54
C TYR A 117 -13.06 -10.98 4.46
N GLN A 118 -14.15 -10.32 4.84
CA GLN A 118 -15.04 -9.67 3.86
C GLN A 118 -14.34 -8.51 3.14
N ASP A 119 -13.60 -7.67 3.86
CA ASP A 119 -12.83 -6.55 3.26
C ASP A 119 -11.84 -7.03 2.19
N ILE A 120 -11.26 -8.22 2.37
CA ILE A 120 -10.33 -8.84 1.41
C ILE A 120 -11.06 -9.42 0.20
N LEU A 121 -12.24 -10.01 0.40
CA LEU A 121 -13.06 -10.57 -0.67
C LEU A 121 -13.68 -9.46 -1.54
N ASP A 122 -14.10 -8.35 -0.92
CA ASP A 122 -14.70 -7.19 -1.59
C ASP A 122 -13.65 -6.22 -2.16
N LEU A 123 -12.37 -6.53 -1.98
CA LEU A 123 -11.27 -5.66 -2.35
C LEU A 123 -11.18 -5.45 -3.87
N ASN A 124 -11.32 -4.20 -4.30
CA ASN A 124 -10.98 -3.83 -5.68
C ASN A 124 -9.46 -3.67 -5.83
N LEU A 125 -8.74 -4.78 -5.94
CA LEU A 125 -7.28 -4.82 -6.05
C LEU A 125 -6.75 -4.01 -7.23
N LYS A 126 -7.46 -4.02 -8.37
CA LYS A 126 -7.08 -3.23 -9.56
C LYS A 126 -7.01 -1.73 -9.25
N SER A 127 -7.97 -1.21 -8.49
CA SER A 127 -8.01 0.20 -8.11
C SER A 127 -6.89 0.61 -7.15
N ILE A 128 -6.47 -0.33 -6.29
CA ILE A 128 -5.34 -0.16 -5.37
C ILE A 128 -4.04 -0.07 -6.17
N VAL A 129 -3.76 -1.06 -7.00
CA VAL A 129 -2.55 -1.09 -7.84
C VAL A 129 -2.46 0.15 -8.73
N ALA A 130 -3.59 0.58 -9.30
CA ALA A 130 -3.63 1.82 -10.09
C ALA A 130 -3.31 3.08 -9.26
N SER A 131 -3.72 3.11 -8.00
CA SER A 131 -3.44 4.24 -7.09
C SER A 131 -1.99 4.25 -6.65
N VAL A 132 -1.42 3.09 -6.31
CA VAL A 132 0.01 2.90 -6.00
C VAL A 132 0.88 3.33 -7.18
N LYS A 133 0.57 2.81 -8.39
CA LYS A 133 1.24 3.23 -9.62
C LYS A 133 1.17 4.74 -9.84
N SER A 134 0.01 5.34 -9.59
CA SER A 134 -0.16 6.79 -9.75
C SER A 134 0.68 7.58 -8.77
N PHE A 135 0.79 7.12 -7.51
CA PHE A 135 1.63 7.76 -6.50
C PHE A 135 3.10 7.70 -6.89
N ILE A 136 3.59 6.51 -7.21
CA ILE A 136 4.98 6.31 -7.61
C ILE A 136 5.32 7.15 -8.85
N ASN A 137 4.49 7.10 -9.88
CA ASN A 137 4.71 7.85 -11.11
C ASN A 137 4.50 9.37 -10.97
N PHE A 138 3.81 9.84 -9.92
CA PHE A 138 3.68 11.27 -9.65
C PHE A 138 5.01 11.86 -9.19
N TYR A 139 5.77 11.11 -8.39
CA TYR A 139 7.08 11.51 -7.89
C TYR A 139 8.23 11.09 -8.82
N ASN A 140 8.11 9.96 -9.51
CA ASN A 140 9.08 9.48 -10.50
C ASN A 140 8.38 9.04 -11.80
N PRO A 141 8.15 9.98 -12.75
CA PRO A 141 7.42 9.71 -13.98
C PRO A 141 7.99 8.55 -14.79
N GLY A 142 7.13 7.58 -15.13
CA GLY A 142 7.49 6.47 -15.99
C GLY A 142 8.25 5.34 -15.30
N LEU A 143 8.40 5.36 -13.96
CA LEU A 143 9.03 4.27 -13.22
C LEU A 143 8.25 2.96 -13.34
N ILE A 144 6.91 3.03 -13.21
CA ILE A 144 6.03 1.88 -13.45
C ILE A 144 5.35 2.05 -14.81
N GLN A 145 5.70 1.19 -15.75
CA GLN A 145 5.11 1.13 -17.09
C GLN A 145 4.30 -0.15 -17.26
N ASN A 146 3.22 -0.07 -18.03
CA ASN A 146 2.54 -1.30 -18.46
C ASN A 146 3.39 -1.92 -19.57
N TYR A 147 3.49 -3.24 -19.58
CA TYR A 147 4.09 -3.95 -20.71
C TYR A 147 3.40 -3.53 -22.01
N ARG A 148 4.15 -2.87 -22.89
CA ARG A 148 3.75 -2.58 -24.27
C ARG A 148 4.51 -3.61 -25.10
N GLY A 149 3.91 -4.76 -25.38
CA GLY A 149 4.57 -5.82 -26.14
C GLY A 149 5.19 -5.27 -27.41
N ARG A 150 6.47 -5.57 -27.66
CA ARG A 150 7.07 -5.39 -28.99
C ARG A 150 6.48 -6.47 -29.90
N THR A 151 5.34 -6.18 -30.54
CA THR A 151 4.89 -6.99 -31.68
C THR A 151 5.64 -6.49 -32.91
N THR A 152 6.84 -7.01 -33.11
CA THR A 152 7.48 -7.02 -34.44
C THR A 152 8.33 -8.27 -34.49
N ILE A 153 7.66 -9.39 -34.67
CA ILE A 153 8.29 -10.56 -35.27
C ILE A 153 8.42 -10.19 -36.75
N LYS A 154 9.67 -10.03 -37.22
CA LYS A 154 9.97 -10.00 -38.65
C LYS A 154 9.79 -11.39 -39.23
#